data_AF-A0A453EHL2-F1
#
_entry.id   AF-A0A453EHL2-F1
#
_cell.length_a   1.000
_cell.length_b   1.000
_cell.length_c   1.000
_cell.angle_alpha   90.00
_cell.angle_beta   90.00
_cell.angle_gamma   90.00
#
_symmetry.space_group_name_H-M   'P 1'
#
loop_
_entity.id
_entity.type
_entity.pdbx_description
1 polymer ?
#
loop_
_entity_poly.entity_id
_entity_poly.type
_entity_poly.pdbx_seq_one_letter_code
_entity_poly.pdbx_strand_id
1 'polypeptide(L)'
;MVSLAQKLQKSKRNKRWRKRKRKHVAELFQKESAEFDRIDQEADEWRARQISNDIAKRKVESMKQIAKKKANEERKRLESELELALMVEKLQELRSVRVEKLKKQGHFLPEEDDKYLERVKAAVEEEERQAATAARTDAAKDAILTAEESRKAAHHTTAQEDGLGQPKSGSAPEQNQGDASISERSDHASQKTEHDGQKVEIKGPGHSESLTNLPFEFYHYYHGSSYDLGTLIEVRRMWDSFIRPGGSRIPGHWVQPPPPANELDFSMLLCEIFA
;
A
#
# COMPACT_ATOMS: atom_id res chain seq x y z
N MET A 1 2.16 54.39 85.39
CA MET A 1 3.02 54.41 84.18
C MET A 1 3.43 52.99 83.82
N VAL A 2 3.25 52.55 82.57
CA VAL A 2 3.63 51.19 82.12
C VAL A 2 5.15 51.09 81.94
N SER A 3 5.76 50.05 82.51
CA SER A 3 7.22 49.83 82.47
C SER A 3 7.73 49.56 81.05
N LEU A 4 8.95 50.05 80.76
CA LEU A 4 9.61 49.87 79.47
C LEU A 4 9.81 48.38 79.09
N ALA A 5 10.02 47.52 80.09
CA ALA A 5 10.12 46.07 79.92
C ALA A 5 8.82 45.45 79.36
N GLN A 6 7.66 45.91 79.83
CA GLN A 6 6.35 45.45 79.35
C GLN A 6 6.08 45.87 77.90
N LYS A 7 6.51 47.08 77.51
CA LYS A 7 6.44 47.53 76.10
C LYS A 7 7.32 46.66 75.18
N LEU A 8 8.52 46.29 75.63
CA LEU A 8 9.44 45.43 74.88
C LEU A 8 8.87 44.02 74.68
N GLN A 9 8.29 43.42 75.73
CA GLN A 9 7.62 42.12 75.65
C GLN A 9 6.40 42.15 74.71
N LYS A 10 5.57 43.21 74.79
CA LYS A 10 4.43 43.41 73.87
C LYS A 10 4.89 43.49 72.41
N SER A 11 5.99 44.21 72.14
CA SER A 11 6.58 44.30 70.80
C SER A 11 7.05 42.93 70.28
N LYS A 12 7.78 42.15 71.10
CA LYS A 12 8.21 40.79 70.75
C LYS A 12 7.03 39.86 70.44
N ARG A 13 5.97 39.89 71.26
CA ARG A 13 4.75 39.11 71.05
C ARG A 13 4.04 39.51 69.75
N ASN A 14 3.90 40.81 69.51
CA ASN A 14 3.27 41.34 68.30
C ASN A 14 4.06 40.96 67.03
N LYS A 15 5.41 41.01 67.08
CA LYS A 15 6.27 40.57 65.97
C LYS A 15 6.05 39.08 65.65
N ARG A 16 6.00 38.22 66.67
CA ARG A 16 5.70 36.78 66.49
C ARG A 16 4.29 36.55 65.92
N TRP A 17 3.29 37.26 66.44
CA TRP A 17 1.91 37.17 65.95
C TRP A 17 1.80 37.59 64.47
N ARG A 18 2.39 38.73 64.07
CA ARG A 18 2.42 39.18 62.68
C ARG A 18 3.12 38.18 61.75
N LYS A 19 4.21 37.56 62.21
CA LYS A 19 4.92 36.52 61.44
C LYS A 19 4.03 35.30 61.22
N ARG A 20 3.36 34.81 62.27
CA ARG A 20 2.40 33.68 62.16
C ARG A 20 1.23 34.02 61.25
N LYS A 21 0.65 35.21 61.39
CA LYS A 21 -0.45 35.67 60.54
C LYS A 21 -0.06 35.71 59.06
N ARG A 22 1.10 36.28 58.72
CA ARG A 22 1.60 36.28 57.32
C ARG A 22 1.85 34.88 56.79
N LYS A 23 2.43 33.99 57.61
CA LYS A 23 2.64 32.60 57.21
C LYS A 23 1.33 31.89 56.90
N HIS A 24 0.34 32.01 57.79
CA HIS A 24 -0.99 31.43 57.59
C HIS A 24 -1.68 32.00 56.34
N VAL A 25 -1.55 33.30 56.09
CA VAL A 25 -2.11 33.93 54.88
C VAL A 25 -1.41 33.40 53.63
N ALA A 26 -0.08 33.28 53.62
CA ALA A 26 0.66 32.70 52.51
C ALA A 26 0.31 31.22 52.28
N GLU A 27 0.14 30.43 53.34
CA GLU A 27 -0.30 29.04 53.25
C GLU A 27 -1.72 28.91 52.67
N LEU A 28 -2.63 29.84 52.99
CA LEU A 28 -3.96 29.88 52.37
C LEU A 28 -3.87 30.18 50.87
N PHE A 29 -3.12 31.21 50.48
CA PHE A 29 -2.93 31.56 49.07
C PHE A 29 -2.25 30.44 48.28
N GLN A 30 -1.24 29.76 48.86
CA GLN A 30 -0.60 28.62 48.21
C GLN A 30 -1.57 27.46 47.97
N LYS A 31 -2.46 27.18 48.92
CA LYS A 31 -3.50 26.16 48.74
C LYS A 31 -4.45 26.55 47.63
N GLU A 32 -4.92 27.79 47.64
CA GLU A 32 -5.82 28.32 46.62
C GLU A 32 -5.18 28.26 45.21
N SER A 33 -3.95 28.75 45.04
CA SER A 33 -3.21 28.63 43.78
C SER A 33 -3.03 27.17 43.35
N ALA A 34 -2.70 26.26 44.27
CA ALA A 34 -2.55 24.84 43.94
C ALA A 34 -3.88 24.19 43.51
N GLU A 35 -5.02 24.61 44.07
CA GLU A 35 -6.32 24.12 43.60
C GLU A 35 -6.64 24.65 42.19
N PHE A 36 -6.31 25.91 41.88
CA PHE A 36 -6.44 26.44 40.51
C PHE A 36 -5.55 25.68 39.52
N ASP A 37 -4.28 25.47 39.86
CA ASP A 37 -3.34 24.72 39.01
C ASP A 37 -3.83 23.28 38.74
N ARG A 38 -4.47 22.64 39.72
CA ARG A 38 -5.08 21.31 39.55
C ARG A 38 -6.24 21.32 38.57
N ILE A 39 -7.14 22.30 38.70
CA ILE A 39 -8.31 22.43 37.81
C ILE A 39 -7.84 22.70 36.37
N ASP A 40 -6.83 23.56 36.19
CA ASP A 40 -6.25 23.84 34.88
C ASP A 40 -5.61 22.60 34.27
N GLN A 41 -4.86 21.81 35.06
CA GLN A 41 -4.31 20.53 34.62
C GLN A 41 -5.40 19.54 34.21
N GLU A 42 -6.47 19.41 34.99
CA GLU A 42 -7.58 18.53 34.65
C GLU A 42 -8.27 18.95 33.34
N ALA A 43 -8.44 20.25 33.12
CA ALA A 43 -8.97 20.78 31.86
C ALA A 43 -8.05 20.50 30.67
N ASP A 44 -6.74 20.67 30.84
CA ASP A 44 -5.74 20.35 29.82
C ASP A 44 -5.71 18.86 29.48
N GLU A 45 -5.73 17.99 30.49
CA GLU A 45 -5.81 16.56 30.29
C GLU A 45 -7.09 16.16 29.57
N TRP A 46 -8.23 16.75 29.94
CA TRP A 46 -9.48 16.50 29.25
C TRP A 46 -9.42 16.90 27.78
N ARG A 47 -8.86 18.08 27.47
CA ARG A 47 -8.64 18.53 26.09
C ARG A 47 -7.70 17.59 25.32
N ALA A 48 -6.59 17.19 25.94
CA ALA A 48 -5.65 16.25 25.34
C ALA A 48 -6.32 14.90 25.01
N ARG A 49 -7.17 14.40 25.92
CA ARG A 49 -7.96 13.17 25.69
C ARG A 49 -8.94 13.34 24.53
N GLN A 50 -9.64 14.48 24.43
CA GLN A 50 -10.55 14.74 23.30
C GLN A 50 -9.79 14.80 21.97
N ILE A 51 -8.69 15.56 21.90
CA ILE A 51 -7.85 15.65 20.70
C ILE A 51 -7.34 14.26 20.30
N SER A 52 -6.87 13.47 21.26
CA SER A 52 -6.43 12.09 21.01
C SER A 52 -7.57 11.21 20.48
N ASN A 53 -8.77 11.32 21.06
CA ASN A 53 -9.95 10.58 20.61
C ASN A 53 -10.33 10.94 19.18
N ASP A 54 -10.33 12.22 18.85
CA ASP A 54 -10.63 12.71 17.50
C ASP A 54 -9.59 12.27 16.48
N ILE A 55 -8.30 12.31 16.83
CA ILE A 55 -7.23 11.78 15.98
C ILE A 55 -7.43 10.28 15.74
N ALA A 56 -7.76 9.51 16.78
CA ALA A 56 -8.03 8.08 16.65
C ALA A 56 -9.24 7.80 15.75
N LYS A 57 -10.35 8.54 15.93
CA LYS A 57 -11.54 8.45 15.07
C LYS A 57 -11.23 8.75 13.61
N ARG A 58 -10.48 9.83 13.34
CA ARG A 58 -10.05 10.18 11.96
C ARG A 58 -9.20 9.08 11.33
N LYS A 59 -8.28 8.48 12.09
CA LYS A 59 -7.47 7.35 11.61
C LYS A 59 -8.33 6.14 11.26
N VAL A 60 -9.27 5.77 12.11
CA VAL A 60 -10.20 4.66 11.85
C VAL A 60 -11.04 4.93 10.60
N GLU A 61 -11.57 6.14 10.44
CA GLU A 61 -12.36 6.50 9.26
C GLU A 61 -11.49 6.49 7.98
N SER A 62 -10.25 6.98 8.05
CA SER A 62 -9.30 6.89 6.94
C SER A 62 -9.00 5.43 6.56
N MET A 63 -8.76 4.55 7.53
CA MET A 63 -8.56 3.12 7.28
C MET A 63 -9.80 2.48 6.64
N LYS A 64 -11.01 2.86 7.08
CA LYS A 64 -12.27 2.39 6.50
C LYS A 64 -12.43 2.83 5.05
N GLN A 65 -12.06 4.07 4.72
CA GLN A 65 -12.07 4.57 3.35
C GLN A 65 -11.09 3.79 2.46
N ILE A 66 -9.88 3.50 2.95
CA ILE A 66 -8.89 2.69 2.23
C ILE A 66 -9.42 1.28 1.98
N ALA A 67 -9.99 0.64 3.01
CA ALA A 67 -10.58 -0.70 2.88
C ALA A 67 -11.73 -0.73 1.86
N LYS A 68 -12.61 0.28 1.90
CA LYS A 68 -13.71 0.41 0.93
C LYS A 68 -13.19 0.62 -0.50
N LYS A 69 -12.17 1.45 -0.68
CA LYS A 69 -11.55 1.69 -1.99
C LYS A 69 -10.94 0.40 -2.55
N LYS A 70 -10.15 -0.32 -1.75
CA LYS A 70 -9.56 -1.60 -2.14
C LYS A 70 -10.62 -2.64 -2.50
N ALA A 71 -11.68 -2.77 -1.70
CA ALA A 71 -12.78 -3.69 -1.99
C ALA A 71 -13.49 -3.34 -3.31
N ASN A 72 -13.66 -2.05 -3.61
CA ASN A 72 -14.29 -1.61 -4.85
C ASN A 72 -13.39 -1.83 -6.07
N GLU A 73 -12.06 -1.66 -5.92
CA GLU A 73 -11.08 -1.97 -6.97
C GLU A 73 -11.06 -3.46 -7.30
N GLU A 74 -11.01 -4.33 -6.28
CA GLU A 74 -11.12 -5.78 -6.46
C GLU A 74 -12.46 -6.18 -7.10
N ARG A 75 -13.57 -5.55 -6.70
CA ARG A 75 -14.87 -5.81 -7.31
C ARG A 75 -14.86 -5.47 -8.80
N LYS A 76 -14.33 -4.30 -9.19
CA LYS A 76 -14.20 -3.89 -10.59
C LYS A 76 -13.29 -4.82 -11.40
N ARG A 77 -12.20 -5.29 -10.79
CA ARG A 77 -11.30 -6.28 -11.40
C ARG A 77 -12.06 -7.57 -11.71
N LEU A 78 -12.76 -8.13 -10.72
CA LEU A 78 -13.56 -9.34 -10.90
C LEU A 78 -14.70 -9.15 -11.91
N GLU A 79 -15.35 -7.98 -11.92
CA GLU A 79 -16.35 -7.63 -12.94
C GLU A 79 -15.76 -7.70 -14.35
N SER A 80 -14.56 -7.16 -14.58
CA SER A 80 -13.89 -7.22 -15.89
C SER A 80 -13.41 -8.63 -16.29
N GLU A 81 -12.92 -9.42 -15.32
CA GLU A 81 -12.52 -10.81 -15.55
C GLU A 81 -13.75 -11.67 -15.92
N LEU A 82 -14.89 -11.43 -15.26
CA LEU A 82 -16.16 -12.08 -15.56
C LEU A 82 -16.70 -11.70 -16.94
N GLU A 83 -16.61 -10.44 -17.33
CA GLU A 83 -16.99 -9.99 -18.68
C GLU A 83 -16.15 -10.70 -19.76
N LEU A 84 -14.83 -10.80 -19.56
CA LEU A 84 -13.94 -11.51 -20.46
C LEU A 84 -14.29 -13.01 -20.54
N ALA A 85 -14.54 -13.65 -19.40
CA ALA A 85 -14.93 -15.06 -19.35
C ALA A 85 -16.23 -15.33 -20.14
N LEU A 86 -17.24 -14.46 -19.98
CA LEU A 86 -18.48 -14.53 -20.75
C LEU A 86 -18.24 -14.36 -22.25
N MET A 87 -17.35 -13.45 -22.65
CA MET A 87 -17.00 -13.27 -24.07
C MET A 87 -16.33 -14.52 -24.65
N VAL A 88 -15.41 -15.13 -23.91
CA VAL A 88 -14.73 -16.36 -24.32
C VAL A 88 -15.73 -17.52 -24.44
N GLU A 89 -16.66 -17.67 -23.50
CA GLU A 89 -17.72 -18.67 -23.58
C GLU A 89 -18.56 -18.51 -24.86
N LYS A 90 -18.98 -17.27 -25.19
CA LYS A 90 -19.72 -17.00 -26.44
C LYS A 90 -18.90 -17.26 -27.70
N LEU A 91 -17.60 -16.99 -27.67
CA LEU A 91 -16.71 -17.34 -28.79
C LEU A 91 -16.52 -18.85 -28.93
N GLN A 92 -16.44 -19.59 -27.81
CA GLN A 92 -16.38 -21.05 -27.80
C GLN A 92 -17.68 -21.69 -28.30
N GLU A 93 -18.84 -21.17 -27.92
CA GLU A 93 -20.14 -21.57 -28.47
C GLU A 93 -20.16 -21.36 -30.00
N LEU A 94 -19.78 -20.18 -30.48
CA LEU A 94 -19.74 -19.87 -31.91
C LEU A 94 -18.74 -20.76 -32.66
N ARG A 95 -17.58 -21.03 -32.06
CA ARG A 95 -16.57 -21.95 -32.62
C ARG A 95 -17.14 -23.35 -32.74
N SER A 96 -17.81 -23.85 -31.70
CA SER A 96 -18.42 -25.18 -31.69
C SER A 96 -19.44 -25.32 -32.82
N VAL A 97 -20.32 -24.33 -33.00
CA VAL A 97 -21.30 -24.32 -34.11
C VAL A 97 -20.60 -24.31 -35.48
N ARG A 98 -19.52 -23.54 -35.63
CA ARG A 98 -18.75 -23.49 -36.90
C ARG A 98 -18.04 -24.81 -37.18
N VAL A 99 -17.42 -25.41 -36.18
CA VAL A 99 -16.77 -26.71 -36.26
C VAL A 99 -17.78 -27.79 -36.65
N GLU A 100 -18.95 -27.83 -36.00
CA GLU A 100 -20.02 -28.76 -36.37
C GLU A 100 -20.50 -28.57 -37.81
N LYS A 101 -20.63 -27.31 -38.26
CA LYS A 101 -20.98 -27.00 -39.65
C LYS A 101 -19.91 -27.51 -40.62
N LEU A 102 -18.63 -27.28 -40.33
CA LEU A 102 -17.51 -27.75 -41.15
C LEU A 102 -17.42 -29.29 -41.17
N LYS A 103 -17.63 -29.93 -40.02
CA LYS A 103 -17.72 -31.40 -39.92
C LYS A 103 -18.84 -31.97 -40.78
N LYS A 104 -20.03 -31.36 -40.77
CA LYS A 104 -21.14 -31.74 -41.68
C LYS A 104 -20.80 -31.53 -43.16
N GLN A 105 -19.91 -30.60 -43.47
CA GLN A 105 -19.38 -30.37 -44.82
C GLN A 105 -18.25 -31.33 -45.20
N GLY A 106 -17.83 -32.23 -44.29
CA GLY A 106 -16.77 -33.20 -44.53
C GLY A 106 -15.36 -32.71 -44.20
N HIS A 107 -15.21 -31.55 -43.55
CA HIS A 107 -13.92 -31.08 -43.07
C HIS A 107 -13.56 -31.77 -41.74
N PHE A 108 -12.35 -32.34 -41.69
CA PHE A 108 -11.79 -33.00 -40.50
C PHE A 108 -10.88 -32.03 -39.73
N LEU A 109 -11.01 -31.95 -38.41
CA LEU A 109 -10.28 -30.99 -37.58
C LEU A 109 -9.41 -31.71 -36.55
N PRO A 110 -8.08 -31.77 -36.78
CA PRO A 110 -7.15 -32.53 -35.94
C PRO A 110 -7.18 -32.15 -34.45
N GLU A 111 -7.25 -30.86 -34.08
CA GLU A 111 -7.27 -30.44 -32.67
C GLU A 111 -8.52 -30.85 -31.88
N GLU A 112 -9.65 -31.18 -32.53
CA GLU A 112 -10.88 -31.58 -31.83
C GLU A 112 -11.24 -33.06 -32.02
N ASP A 113 -10.66 -33.71 -33.03
CA ASP A 113 -10.98 -35.08 -33.42
C ASP A 113 -9.89 -36.09 -32.99
N ASP A 114 -9.15 -35.74 -31.93
CA ASP A 114 -8.13 -36.58 -31.29
C ASP A 114 -8.64 -37.98 -30.92
N LYS A 115 -9.93 -38.12 -30.61
CA LYS A 115 -10.55 -39.43 -30.31
C LYS A 115 -10.45 -40.43 -31.47
N TYR A 116 -10.37 -39.98 -32.72
CA TYR A 116 -10.12 -40.89 -33.84
C TYR A 116 -8.64 -41.26 -33.91
N LEU A 117 -7.74 -40.28 -33.78
CA LEU A 117 -6.30 -40.50 -33.77
C LEU A 117 -5.84 -41.39 -32.61
N GLU A 118 -6.42 -41.21 -31.42
CA GLU A 118 -6.21 -42.09 -30.25
C GLU A 118 -6.71 -43.51 -30.51
N ARG A 119 -7.88 -43.66 -31.13
CA ARG A 119 -8.40 -44.99 -31.51
C ARG A 119 -7.51 -45.68 -32.55
N VAL A 120 -7.02 -44.93 -33.53
CA VAL A 120 -6.07 -45.45 -34.53
C VAL A 120 -4.76 -45.85 -33.86
N LYS A 121 -4.19 -45.00 -33.00
CA LYS A 121 -2.99 -45.32 -32.22
C LYS A 121 -3.19 -46.57 -31.37
N ALA A 122 -4.31 -46.68 -30.65
CA ALA A 122 -4.63 -47.83 -29.82
C ALA A 122 -4.80 -49.12 -30.63
N ALA A 123 -5.41 -49.03 -31.83
CA ALA A 123 -5.55 -50.19 -32.72
C ALA A 123 -4.20 -50.66 -33.28
N VAL A 124 -3.31 -49.73 -33.65
CA VAL A 124 -1.96 -50.04 -34.12
C VAL A 124 -1.12 -50.66 -33.01
N GLU A 125 -1.18 -50.12 -31.79
CA GLU A 125 -0.47 -50.67 -30.63
C GLU A 125 -0.97 -52.08 -30.27
N GLU A 126 -2.29 -52.31 -30.36
CA GLU A 126 -2.89 -53.62 -30.13
C GLU A 126 -2.48 -54.66 -31.19
N GLU A 127 -2.40 -54.27 -32.46
CA GLU A 127 -1.88 -55.11 -33.54
C GLU A 127 -0.40 -55.46 -33.32
N GLU A 128 0.42 -54.47 -32.93
CA GLU A 128 1.84 -54.68 -32.64
C GLU A 128 2.03 -55.62 -31.44
N ARG A 129 1.20 -55.48 -30.41
CA ARG A 129 1.16 -56.39 -29.26
C ARG A 129 0.79 -57.80 -29.66
N GLN A 130 -0.19 -57.97 -30.56
CA GLN A 130 -0.57 -59.29 -31.10
C GLN A 130 0.56 -59.90 -31.93
N ALA A 131 1.21 -59.13 -32.80
CA ALA A 131 2.36 -59.58 -33.59
C ALA A 131 3.53 -60.02 -32.69
N ALA A 132 3.82 -59.26 -31.62
CA ALA A 132 4.84 -59.64 -30.64
C ALA A 132 4.49 -60.94 -29.91
N THR A 133 3.22 -61.19 -29.59
CA THR A 133 2.80 -62.47 -29.00
C THR A 133 2.91 -63.63 -29.98
N ALA A 134 2.50 -63.44 -31.24
CA ALA A 134 2.65 -64.45 -32.29
C ALA A 134 4.13 -64.81 -32.52
N ALA A 135 5.00 -63.80 -32.67
CA ALA A 135 6.44 -63.99 -32.80
C ALA A 135 7.05 -64.69 -31.59
N ARG A 136 6.61 -64.37 -30.36
CA ARG A 136 7.04 -65.10 -29.16
C ARG A 136 6.58 -66.56 -29.17
N THR A 137 5.35 -66.84 -29.61
CA THR A 137 4.86 -68.22 -29.70
C THR A 137 5.56 -69.01 -30.79
N ASP A 138 5.90 -68.38 -31.91
CA ASP A 138 6.63 -69.02 -33.00
C ASP A 138 8.10 -69.26 -32.61
N ALA A 139 8.76 -68.28 -31.99
CA ALA A 139 10.09 -68.48 -31.40
C ALA A 139 10.10 -69.59 -30.32
N ALA A 140 9.03 -69.72 -29.53
CA ALA A 140 8.90 -70.82 -28.57
C ALA A 140 8.72 -72.18 -29.25
N LYS A 141 7.92 -72.26 -30.34
CA LYS A 141 7.80 -73.49 -31.14
C LYS A 141 9.13 -73.87 -31.78
N ASP A 142 9.86 -72.91 -32.33
CA ASP A 142 11.17 -73.11 -32.95
C ASP A 142 12.21 -73.56 -31.91
N ALA A 143 12.19 -72.98 -30.70
CA ALA A 143 13.05 -73.42 -29.61
C ALA A 143 12.72 -74.86 -29.15
N ILE A 144 11.43 -75.23 -29.12
CA ILE A 144 11.00 -76.61 -28.81
C ILE A 144 11.46 -77.58 -29.90
N LEU A 145 11.30 -77.23 -31.18
CA LEU A 145 11.76 -78.03 -32.32
C LEU A 145 13.29 -78.20 -32.29
N THR A 146 14.02 -77.11 -32.08
CA THR A 146 15.48 -77.11 -31.97
C THR A 146 15.94 -77.98 -30.79
N ALA A 147 15.25 -77.91 -29.65
CA ALA A 147 15.52 -78.76 -28.49
C ALA A 147 15.16 -80.24 -28.74
N GLU A 148 14.12 -80.52 -29.52
CA GLU A 148 13.73 -81.89 -29.87
C GLU A 148 14.69 -82.51 -30.89
N GLU A 149 15.12 -81.76 -31.90
CA GLU A 149 16.18 -82.15 -32.83
C GLU A 149 17.51 -82.36 -32.09
N SER A 150 17.85 -81.48 -31.14
CA SER A 150 19.02 -81.66 -30.27
C SER A 150 18.90 -82.91 -29.39
N ARG A 151 17.72 -83.25 -28.86
CA ARG A 151 17.50 -84.52 -28.13
C ARG A 151 17.62 -85.75 -29.03
N LYS A 152 17.15 -85.68 -30.28
CA LYS A 152 17.32 -86.76 -31.28
C LYS A 152 18.80 -86.92 -31.67
N ALA A 153 19.55 -85.82 -31.77
CA ALA A 153 21.00 -85.84 -31.99
C ALA A 153 21.79 -86.35 -30.77
N ALA A 154 21.37 -86.01 -29.54
CA ALA A 154 22.01 -86.43 -28.30
C ALA A 154 21.79 -87.92 -27.94
N HIS A 155 20.80 -88.59 -28.53
CA HIS A 155 20.64 -90.05 -28.41
C HIS A 155 21.69 -90.86 -29.19
N HIS A 156 22.54 -90.19 -29.98
CA HIS A 156 23.64 -90.77 -30.74
C HIS A 156 25.01 -90.22 -30.36
N THR A 157 25.24 -89.79 -29.11
CA THR A 157 26.62 -89.65 -28.58
C THR A 157 26.59 -89.33 -27.10
N THR A 158 27.11 -90.25 -26.29
CA THR A 158 27.61 -89.93 -24.94
C THR A 158 28.79 -88.97 -25.02
N ALA A 159 28.80 -88.06 -24.04
CA ALA A 159 29.94 -87.42 -23.37
C ALA A 159 30.28 -85.96 -23.71
N GLN A 160 30.14 -85.13 -22.66
CA GLN A 160 30.93 -83.92 -22.31
C GLN A 160 30.75 -82.67 -23.19
N GLU A 161 30.65 -81.43 -22.69
CA GLU A 161 30.67 -80.76 -21.38
C GLU A 161 29.53 -79.70 -21.41
N ASP A 162 28.97 -79.15 -20.34
CA ASP A 162 29.53 -78.03 -19.59
C ASP A 162 28.56 -77.63 -18.46
N GLY A 163 29.10 -77.40 -17.26
CA GLY A 163 28.52 -76.52 -16.24
C GLY A 163 29.43 -75.30 -16.14
N LEU A 164 29.01 -74.11 -15.75
CA LEU A 164 27.88 -73.66 -14.95
C LEU A 164 27.80 -72.14 -15.22
N GLY A 165 26.62 -71.52 -15.25
CA GLY A 165 26.34 -70.59 -14.16
C GLY A 165 25.67 -69.30 -14.61
N GLN A 166 24.34 -69.37 -14.61
CA GLN A 166 23.31 -68.36 -14.31
C GLN A 166 23.39 -66.88 -14.75
N PRO A 167 22.20 -66.32 -15.11
CA PRO A 167 22.01 -64.95 -15.57
C PRO A 167 21.56 -64.02 -14.44
N LYS A 168 21.93 -62.74 -14.54
CA LYS A 168 21.39 -61.57 -13.81
C LYS A 168 21.84 -60.33 -14.60
N SER A 169 21.14 -59.21 -14.77
CA SER A 169 19.88 -58.69 -14.24
C SER A 169 19.68 -57.26 -14.80
N GLY A 170 18.43 -56.79 -14.91
CA GLY A 170 18.04 -55.36 -14.80
C GLY A 170 18.23 -54.52 -16.07
N SER A 171 17.18 -54.02 -16.74
CA SER A 171 16.21 -52.97 -16.35
C SER A 171 16.57 -51.62 -16.97
N ALA A 172 15.64 -51.13 -17.80
CA ALA A 172 15.55 -49.76 -18.28
C ALA A 172 15.28 -48.77 -17.10
N PRO A 173 15.30 -47.45 -17.37
CA PRO A 173 15.59 -46.39 -16.41
C PRO A 173 14.37 -46.01 -15.56
N GLU A 174 14.62 -45.59 -14.32
CA GLU A 174 13.62 -44.92 -13.49
C GLU A 174 14.20 -43.63 -12.87
N GLN A 175 13.61 -42.52 -13.33
CA GLN A 175 13.01 -41.46 -12.52
C GLN A 175 13.82 -40.56 -11.56
N ASN A 176 13.48 -39.27 -11.73
CA ASN A 176 13.12 -38.26 -10.73
C ASN A 176 14.15 -37.22 -10.27
N GLN A 177 13.79 -35.97 -10.63
CA GLN A 177 13.53 -34.82 -9.77
C GLN A 177 14.63 -34.30 -8.85
N GLY A 178 14.78 -32.98 -8.83
CA GLY A 178 15.51 -32.30 -7.76
C GLY A 178 15.74 -30.83 -8.04
N ASP A 179 14.69 -30.05 -7.82
CA ASP A 179 14.65 -28.59 -7.86
C ASP A 179 15.55 -27.94 -6.79
N ALA A 180 15.73 -26.63 -6.96
CA ALA A 180 16.45 -25.64 -6.19
C ALA A 180 16.37 -25.76 -4.65
N SER A 181 17.43 -25.29 -3.98
CA SER A 181 17.36 -24.15 -3.02
C SER A 181 18.65 -24.07 -2.20
N ILE A 182 19.36 -22.94 -2.28
CA ILE A 182 20.09 -22.39 -1.14
C ILE A 182 19.84 -20.89 -1.08
N SER A 183 19.43 -20.53 0.13
CA SER A 183 18.94 -19.25 0.61
C SER A 183 20.07 -18.27 0.93
N GLU A 184 19.64 -17.03 1.17
CA GLU A 184 20.29 -15.94 1.93
C GLU A 184 21.25 -15.04 1.14
N ARG A 185 20.83 -13.78 0.90
CA ARG A 185 21.11 -12.67 1.84
C ARG A 185 20.46 -11.36 1.37
N SER A 186 19.96 -10.62 2.35
CA SER A 186 19.16 -9.40 2.20
C SER A 186 19.98 -8.10 2.12
N ASP A 187 19.23 -7.07 1.70
CA ASP A 187 19.35 -5.63 1.99
C ASP A 187 20.52 -4.86 1.37
N HIS A 188 20.22 -3.75 0.68
CA HIS A 188 20.12 -2.42 1.28
C HIS A 188 19.47 -1.42 0.31
N ALA A 189 18.64 -0.57 0.91
CA ALA A 189 17.90 0.53 0.29
C ALA A 189 18.82 1.65 -0.24
N SER A 190 18.37 2.35 -1.28
CA SER A 190 18.62 3.79 -1.38
C SER A 190 17.55 4.46 -2.23
N GLN A 191 16.66 5.17 -1.52
CA GLN A 191 15.75 6.16 -2.07
C GLN A 191 16.56 7.35 -2.60
N LYS A 192 16.27 7.82 -3.81
CA LYS A 192 16.42 9.23 -4.16
C LYS A 192 15.23 9.68 -4.99
N THR A 193 14.67 10.76 -4.49
CA THR A 193 13.40 11.40 -4.80
C THR A 193 13.48 12.10 -6.16
N GLU A 194 12.58 11.73 -7.08
CA GLU A 194 12.28 12.52 -8.27
C GLU A 194 11.21 13.54 -7.90
N HIS A 195 11.50 14.82 -8.18
CA HIS A 195 10.64 15.95 -7.87
C HIS A 195 9.86 16.32 -9.13
N ASP A 196 8.73 15.66 -9.38
CA ASP A 196 7.85 16.00 -10.48
C ASP A 196 6.84 17.08 -10.03
N GLY A 197 7.11 18.32 -10.43
CA GLY A 197 6.29 19.49 -10.14
C GLY A 197 5.10 19.56 -11.09
N GLN A 198 3.97 19.02 -10.65
CA GLN A 198 2.70 19.14 -11.34
C GLN A 198 2.19 20.60 -11.29
N LYS A 199 2.38 21.34 -12.39
CA LYS A 199 1.82 22.69 -12.62
C LYS A 199 0.30 22.58 -12.75
N VAL A 200 -0.42 22.82 -11.65
CA VAL A 200 -1.88 23.01 -11.67
C VAL A 200 -2.18 24.45 -12.07
N GLU A 201 -2.64 24.61 -13.31
CA GLU A 201 -3.05 25.88 -13.89
C GLU A 201 -4.49 26.20 -13.42
N ILE A 202 -4.61 27.04 -12.38
CA ILE A 202 -5.91 27.61 -11.98
C ILE A 202 -6.12 28.88 -12.79
N LYS A 203 -6.92 28.78 -13.86
CA LYS A 203 -7.50 29.94 -14.55
C LYS A 203 -8.70 30.44 -13.75
N GLY A 204 -8.54 31.58 -13.08
CA GLY A 204 -9.63 32.45 -12.60
C GLY A 204 -9.75 33.71 -13.47
N PRO A 205 -10.95 34.29 -13.61
CA PRO A 205 -11.26 35.20 -14.70
C PRO A 205 -10.87 36.66 -14.42
N GLY A 206 -10.25 37.29 -15.42
CA GLY A 206 -10.53 38.67 -15.79
C GLY A 206 -10.07 39.80 -14.86
N HIS A 207 -9.04 40.50 -15.34
CA HIS A 207 -8.78 41.94 -15.16
C HIS A 207 -7.79 42.34 -14.05
N SER A 208 -6.51 42.40 -14.44
CA SER A 208 -5.49 43.30 -13.84
C SER A 208 -4.32 43.49 -14.82
N GLU A 209 -4.59 43.95 -16.04
CA GLU A 209 -3.52 44.34 -16.98
C GLU A 209 -2.77 45.62 -16.57
N SER A 210 -3.05 46.18 -15.38
CA SER A 210 -2.47 47.43 -14.92
C SER A 210 -1.28 47.29 -13.94
N LEU A 211 -0.96 46.08 -13.48
CA LEU A 211 0.12 45.86 -12.49
C LEU A 211 1.43 45.32 -13.08
N THR A 212 1.47 45.05 -14.40
CA THR A 212 2.65 44.47 -15.06
C THR A 212 3.79 45.47 -15.29
N ASN A 213 3.60 46.76 -14.97
CA ASN A 213 4.60 47.83 -15.13
C ASN A 213 5.16 48.34 -13.79
N LEU A 214 5.13 47.52 -12.74
CA LEU A 214 5.74 47.87 -11.46
C LEU A 214 7.25 47.56 -11.51
N PRO A 215 8.14 48.42 -10.96
CA PRO A 215 9.57 48.11 -10.89
C PRO A 215 9.79 46.74 -10.25
N PHE A 216 10.75 45.97 -10.76
CA PHE A 216 10.99 44.57 -10.36
C PHE A 216 11.05 44.37 -8.84
N GLU A 217 11.57 45.37 -8.12
CA GLU A 217 11.67 45.41 -6.65
C GLU A 217 10.31 45.29 -5.94
N PHE A 218 9.21 45.75 -6.53
CA PHE A 218 7.87 45.67 -5.95
C PHE A 218 7.11 44.39 -6.33
N TYR A 219 7.56 43.68 -7.37
CA TYR A 219 6.91 42.45 -7.80
C TYR A 219 6.98 41.36 -6.73
N HIS A 220 8.11 41.33 -6.00
CA HIS A 220 8.34 40.43 -4.87
C HIS A 220 7.30 40.64 -3.75
N TYR A 221 6.98 41.90 -3.42
CA TYR A 221 6.01 42.23 -2.37
C TYR A 221 4.57 41.83 -2.73
N TYR A 222 4.14 42.08 -3.97
CA TYR A 222 2.74 41.83 -4.39
C TYR A 222 2.48 40.39 -4.85
N HIS A 223 3.46 39.73 -5.46
CA HIS A 223 3.26 38.42 -6.09
C HIS A 223 4.12 37.31 -5.47
N GLY A 224 5.18 37.63 -4.74
CA GLY A 224 6.08 36.62 -4.18
C GLY A 224 5.41 35.75 -3.09
N SER A 225 4.51 36.33 -2.30
CA SER A 225 3.74 35.61 -1.27
C SER A 225 2.77 34.55 -1.83
N SER A 226 2.39 34.66 -3.10
CA SER A 226 1.53 33.68 -3.77
C SER A 226 2.26 32.38 -4.14
N TYR A 227 3.59 32.41 -4.21
CA TYR A 227 4.40 31.29 -4.68
C TYR A 227 5.48 30.84 -3.68
N ASP A 228 5.83 31.68 -2.69
CA ASP A 228 6.83 31.39 -1.68
C ASP A 228 6.38 31.83 -0.28
N LEU A 229 6.35 30.87 0.65
CA LEU A 229 5.97 31.11 2.04
C LEU A 229 7.01 31.97 2.77
N GLY A 230 8.28 31.90 2.38
CA GLY A 230 9.34 32.76 2.94
C GLY A 230 9.05 34.24 2.71
N THR A 231 8.72 34.58 1.47
CA THR A 231 8.31 35.93 1.06
C THR A 231 7.07 36.41 1.82
N LEU A 232 6.05 35.55 2.01
CA LEU A 232 4.86 35.90 2.79
C LEU A 232 5.20 36.25 4.25
N ILE A 233 6.12 35.50 4.87
CA ILE A 233 6.57 35.74 6.25
C ILE A 233 7.33 37.08 6.35
N GLU A 234 8.17 37.39 5.37
CA GLU A 234 8.90 38.66 5.34
C GLU A 234 7.97 39.87 5.23
N VAL A 235 7.01 39.80 4.30
CA VAL A 235 5.97 40.83 4.15
C VAL A 235 5.19 40.99 5.45
N ARG A 236 4.79 39.89 6.10
CA ARG A 236 4.06 39.96 7.37
C ARG A 236 4.89 40.60 8.48
N ARG A 237 6.17 40.23 8.61
CA ARG A 237 7.08 40.81 9.61
C ARG A 237 7.29 42.31 9.42
N MET A 238 7.31 42.76 8.17
CA MET A 238 7.35 44.18 7.85
C MET A 238 6.08 44.88 8.36
N TRP A 239 4.89 44.33 8.10
CA TRP A 239 3.62 44.85 8.59
C TRP A 239 3.50 44.87 10.11
N ASP A 240 4.03 43.86 10.79
CA ASP A 240 4.06 43.82 12.26
C ASP A 240 4.81 45.03 12.86
N SER A 241 5.70 45.69 12.12
CA SER A 241 6.39 46.91 12.58
C SER A 241 5.48 48.14 12.64
N PHE A 242 4.37 48.14 11.89
CA PHE A 242 3.38 49.21 11.88
C PHE A 242 2.13 48.90 12.72
N ILE A 243 1.84 47.61 12.95
CA ILE A 243 0.65 47.15 13.68
C ILE A 243 0.93 47.01 15.20
N ARG A 244 2.18 46.76 15.59
CA ARG A 244 2.52 46.57 17.01
C ARG A 244 2.28 47.85 17.85
N PRO A 245 1.86 47.73 19.12
CA PRO A 245 1.74 48.87 20.03
C PRO A 245 3.09 49.57 20.19
N GLY A 246 3.19 50.83 19.74
CA GLY A 246 4.45 51.60 19.69
C GLY A 246 5.22 51.53 18.37
N GLY A 247 4.67 50.88 17.33
CA GLY A 247 5.21 50.85 15.97
C GLY A 247 5.11 52.19 15.23
N SER A 248 5.76 52.28 14.07
CA SER A 248 5.67 53.47 13.20
C SER A 248 4.27 53.57 12.58
N ARG A 249 3.82 54.79 12.30
CA ARG A 249 2.51 55.02 11.70
C ARG A 249 2.51 54.51 10.26
N ILE A 250 1.48 53.75 9.87
CA ILE A 250 1.29 53.29 8.49
C ILE A 250 1.32 54.50 7.54
N PRO A 251 2.18 54.50 6.50
CA PRO A 251 2.25 55.61 5.54
C PRO A 251 0.92 55.81 4.82
N GLY A 252 0.31 57.00 4.97
CA GLY A 252 -1.07 57.28 4.52
C GLY A 252 -1.32 57.25 3.00
N HIS A 253 -0.28 57.09 2.19
CA HIS A 253 -0.35 56.96 0.72
C HIS A 253 -0.37 55.51 0.21
N TRP A 254 -0.25 54.51 1.08
CA TRP A 254 -0.22 53.11 0.65
C TRP A 254 -1.62 52.52 0.59
N VAL A 255 -2.17 52.65 -0.62
CA VAL A 255 -3.22 51.84 -1.23
C VAL A 255 -4.61 52.07 -0.66
N GLN A 256 -5.42 52.81 -1.42
CA GLN A 256 -6.86 52.79 -1.28
C GLN A 256 -7.33 51.41 -1.78
N PRO A 257 -7.99 50.58 -0.95
CA PRO A 257 -8.47 49.29 -1.40
C PRO A 257 -9.45 49.50 -2.57
N PRO A 258 -9.44 48.62 -3.58
CA PRO A 258 -10.43 48.70 -4.65
C PRO A 258 -11.84 48.62 -4.04
N PRO A 259 -12.81 49.37 -4.58
CA PRO A 259 -14.19 49.29 -4.09
C PRO A 259 -14.66 47.83 -4.20
N PRO A 260 -15.26 47.28 -3.13
CA PRO A 260 -15.60 45.86 -3.10
C PRO A 260 -16.65 45.54 -4.15
N ALA A 261 -16.55 44.34 -4.72
CA ALA A 261 -17.37 43.91 -5.84
C ALA A 261 -18.86 43.72 -5.48
N ASN A 262 -19.22 43.63 -4.19
CA ASN A 262 -20.61 43.58 -3.67
C ASN A 262 -20.69 43.96 -2.18
N GLU A 263 -21.87 44.42 -1.72
CA GLU A 263 -22.12 44.87 -0.33
C GLU A 263 -21.90 43.79 0.76
N LEU A 264 -21.88 42.50 0.39
CA LEU A 264 -21.67 41.41 1.33
C LEU A 264 -20.19 41.24 1.74
N ASP A 265 -19.25 41.61 0.87
CA ASP A 265 -17.80 41.49 1.13
C ASP A 265 -17.27 42.59 2.07
N PHE A 266 -18.00 43.70 2.20
CA PHE A 266 -17.69 44.76 3.18
C PHE A 266 -17.70 44.23 4.62
N SER A 267 -18.56 43.25 4.92
CA SER A 267 -18.69 42.70 6.27
C SER A 267 -17.54 41.77 6.67
N MET A 268 -16.96 41.04 5.72
CA MET A 268 -15.83 40.13 5.99
C MET A 268 -14.51 40.87 6.17
N LEU A 269 -14.23 41.89 5.34
CA LEU A 269 -12.97 42.65 5.44
C LEU A 269 -12.86 43.49 6.71
N LEU A 270 -13.99 43.98 7.25
CA LEU A 270 -14.00 44.72 8.51
C LEU A 270 -13.86 43.81 9.75
N CYS A 271 -14.24 42.53 9.67
CA CYS A 271 -14.09 41.59 10.78
C CYS A 271 -12.65 41.10 10.98
N GLU A 272 -11.83 41.02 9.93
CA GLU A 272 -10.44 40.54 10.06
C GLU A 272 -9.42 41.60 10.50
N ILE A 273 -9.81 42.88 10.56
CA ILE A 273 -8.90 43.98 10.94
C ILE A 273 -9.05 44.37 12.43
N PHE A 274 -10.12 43.95 13.10
CA PHE A 274 -10.42 44.31 14.51
C PHE A 274 -10.55 43.12 15.47
N ALA A 275 -9.93 41.97 15.17
CA ALA A 275 -9.78 40.85 16.10
C ALA A 275 -8.31 40.64 16.51
#